data_AF-A0A962ULG6-F1
#
_entry.id   AF-A0A962ULG6-F1
#
_cell.length_a   1.000
_cell.length_b   1.000
_cell.length_c   1.000
_cell.angle_alpha   90.00
_cell.angle_beta   90.00
_cell.angle_gamma   90.00
#
_symmetry.space_group_name_H-M   'P 1'
#
loop_
_entity.id
_entity.type
_entity.pdbx_description
1 polymer ?
#
loop_
_entity_poly.entity_id
_entity_poly.type
_entity_poly.pdbx_seq_one_letter_code
_entity_poly.pdbx_strand_id
1 'polypeptide(L)'
;MIQVLLRIAIWLIVLGIGYLMIGPQVFDSSGNASPFKSVSALYLPPPRSPRLAEYETLAQQRPLNPDEMADYRALDKSRNATFWQQQGISVESALADVTSQRRQHLVTLLQQGGATNEEIATFLLVAGRDHPDLLTDRQ
;
A
#
# COMPACT_ATOMS: atom_id res chain seq x y z
N MET A 1 -36.14 7.39 -37.30
CA MET A 1 -35.32 6.17 -37.10
C MET A 1 -33.89 6.30 -37.65
N ILE A 2 -33.65 7.04 -38.76
CA ILE A 2 -32.31 7.23 -39.35
C ILE A 2 -31.27 7.88 -38.40
N GLN A 3 -31.66 8.85 -37.56
CA GLN A 3 -30.70 9.55 -36.70
C GLN A 3 -30.10 8.68 -35.59
N VAL A 4 -30.83 7.66 -35.12
CA VAL A 4 -30.33 6.73 -34.09
C VAL A 4 -29.29 5.78 -34.70
N LEU A 5 -29.55 5.27 -35.91
CA LEU A 5 -28.62 4.45 -36.67
C LEU A 5 -27.32 5.19 -36.99
N LEU A 6 -27.42 6.47 -37.38
CA LEU A 6 -26.25 7.29 -37.66
C LEU A 6 -25.37 7.51 -36.41
N ARG A 7 -25.99 7.74 -35.25
CA ARG A 7 -25.27 7.86 -33.97
C ARG A 7 -24.54 6.59 -33.58
N ILE A 8 -25.16 5.43 -33.78
CA ILE A 8 -24.52 4.13 -33.49
C ILE A 8 -23.34 3.88 -34.44
N ALA A 9 -23.49 4.20 -35.73
CA ALA A 9 -22.42 4.07 -36.71
C ALA A 9 -21.21 4.95 -36.39
N ILE A 10 -21.44 6.19 -35.94
CA ILE A 10 -20.37 7.10 -35.51
C ILE A 10 -19.63 6.56 -34.29
N TRP A 11 -20.37 6.02 -33.29
CA TRP A 11 -19.73 5.41 -32.12
C TRP A 11 -18.88 4.19 -32.47
N LEU A 12 -19.30 3.35 -33.42
CA LEU A 12 -18.51 2.20 -33.87
C LEU A 12 -17.23 2.63 -34.60
N ILE A 13 -17.28 3.72 -35.37
CA ILE A 13 -16.09 4.26 -36.05
C ILE A 13 -15.11 4.87 -35.04
N VAL A 14 -15.60 5.63 -34.06
CA VAL A 14 -14.76 6.19 -32.99
C VAL A 14 -14.13 5.08 -32.15
N LEU A 15 -14.90 4.04 -31.81
CA LEU A 15 -14.39 2.89 -31.06
C LEU A 15 -13.37 2.08 -31.89
N GLY A 16 -13.62 1.91 -33.19
CA GLY A 16 -12.72 1.22 -34.12
C GLY A 16 -11.40 1.96 -34.34
N ILE A 17 -11.43 3.29 -34.47
CA ILE A 17 -10.21 4.11 -34.61
C ILE A 17 -9.44 4.16 -33.27
N GLY A 18 -10.14 4.24 -32.14
CA GLY A 18 -9.52 4.10 -30.81
C GLY A 18 -8.82 2.75 -30.63
N TYR A 19 -9.45 1.66 -31.11
CA TYR A 19 -8.89 0.31 -31.08
C TYR A 19 -7.69 0.11 -32.04
N LEU A 20 -7.60 0.91 -33.12
CA LEU A 20 -6.50 0.83 -34.07
C LEU A 20 -5.30 1.69 -33.63
N MET A 21 -5.52 2.82 -32.95
CA MET A 21 -4.44 3.63 -32.36
C MET A 21 -3.89 3.05 -31.05
N ILE A 22 -4.72 2.35 -30.26
CA ILE A 22 -4.30 1.57 -29.12
C ILE A 22 -4.18 0.13 -29.61
N GLY A 23 -3.09 -0.15 -30.34
CA GLY A 23 -2.91 -1.44 -31.03
C GLY A 23 -3.06 -2.67 -30.10
N PRO A 24 -3.08 -3.89 -30.68
CA PRO A 24 -3.31 -5.15 -29.97
C PRO A 24 -2.24 -5.52 -28.93
N GLN A 25 -1.29 -4.62 -28.66
CA GLN A 25 -0.25 -4.78 -27.64
C GLN A 25 -0.77 -4.63 -26.21
N VAL A 26 -2.00 -4.12 -26.00
CA VAL A 26 -2.61 -4.06 -24.66
C VAL A 26 -3.22 -5.40 -24.19
N PHE A 27 -3.17 -6.44 -25.03
CA PHE A 27 -3.65 -7.79 -24.69
C PHE A 27 -2.58 -8.88 -24.85
N ASP A 28 -1.28 -8.53 -24.76
CA ASP A 28 -0.29 -9.56 -24.47
C ASP A 28 -0.41 -9.92 -22.98
N SER A 29 -1.10 -11.02 -22.70
CA SER A 29 -1.23 -11.63 -21.37
C SER A 29 0.05 -12.37 -20.97
N SER A 30 1.22 -11.84 -21.33
CA SER A 30 2.46 -12.21 -20.68
C SER A 30 2.46 -11.53 -19.31
N GLY A 31 2.54 -12.29 -18.22
CA GLY A 31 2.42 -11.84 -16.83
C GLY A 31 3.48 -10.83 -16.36
N ASN A 32 4.14 -10.13 -17.28
CA ASN A 32 5.21 -9.18 -17.07
C ASN A 32 4.82 -7.71 -17.35
N ALA A 33 3.70 -7.45 -18.04
CA ALA A 33 3.27 -6.10 -18.43
C ALA A 33 1.96 -5.64 -17.78
N SER A 34 1.62 -6.16 -16.60
CA SER A 34 0.47 -5.64 -15.85
C SER A 34 0.75 -4.19 -15.42
N PRO A 35 -0.07 -3.18 -15.79
CA PRO A 35 0.06 -1.82 -15.27
C PRO A 35 -0.25 -1.72 -13.76
N PHE A 36 -0.72 -2.83 -13.18
CA PHE A 36 -0.89 -3.05 -11.73
C PHE A 36 0.23 -3.88 -11.10
N LYS A 37 1.24 -4.32 -11.85
CA LYS A 37 2.56 -4.64 -11.27
C LYS A 37 3.18 -3.31 -10.89
N SER A 38 2.62 -2.67 -9.89
CA SER A 38 3.31 -1.63 -9.18
C SER A 38 4.53 -2.33 -8.57
N VAL A 39 5.69 -2.08 -9.18
CA VAL A 39 7.00 -2.12 -8.50
C VAL A 39 7.01 -1.01 -7.45
N SER A 40 5.94 -0.92 -6.66
CA SER A 40 5.78 -0.01 -5.56
C SER A 40 6.61 -0.61 -4.47
N ALA A 41 7.77 -0.02 -4.21
CA ALA A 41 8.57 -0.35 -3.05
C ALA A 41 7.64 -0.45 -1.82
N LEU A 42 7.75 -1.55 -1.08
CA LEU A 42 7.02 -1.69 0.16
C LEU A 42 7.66 -0.72 1.17
N TYR A 43 6.87 0.15 1.79
CA TYR A 43 7.36 1.12 2.77
C TYR A 43 7.01 0.68 4.19
N LEU A 44 7.91 0.95 5.13
CA LEU A 44 7.61 0.75 6.54
C LEU A 44 6.52 1.74 6.98
N PRO A 45 5.57 1.31 7.83
CA PRO A 45 4.64 2.22 8.46
C PRO A 45 5.42 3.27 9.28
N PRO A 46 5.02 4.56 9.22
CA PRO A 46 5.68 5.58 10.01
C PRO A 46 5.51 5.28 11.51
N PRO A 47 6.52 5.60 12.33
CA PRO A 47 6.50 5.29 13.75
C PRO A 47 5.32 5.95 14.45
N ARG A 48 4.72 5.28 15.43
CA ARG A 48 3.66 5.87 16.26
C ARG A 48 4.21 7.06 17.03
N SER A 49 3.43 8.14 17.08
CA SER A 49 3.74 9.26 17.95
C SER A 49 3.46 8.88 19.42
N PRO A 50 4.22 9.44 20.38
CA PRO A 50 4.00 9.16 21.80
C PRO A 50 2.57 9.46 22.24
N ARG A 51 2.00 10.57 21.76
CA ARG A 51 0.60 10.94 22.03
C ARG A 51 -0.41 9.93 21.51
N LEU A 52 -0.18 9.36 20.33
CA LEU A 52 -1.10 8.37 19.77
C LEU A 52 -1.10 7.10 20.63
N ALA A 53 0.07 6.65 21.09
CA ALA A 53 0.17 5.54 22.03
C ALA A 53 -0.51 5.83 23.38
N GLU A 54 -0.37 7.05 23.90
CA GLU A 54 -1.10 7.47 25.12
C GLU A 54 -2.62 7.36 24.93
N TYR A 55 -3.17 7.86 23.83
CA TYR A 55 -4.61 7.73 23.57
C TYR A 55 -5.07 6.29 23.42
N GLU A 56 -4.28 5.40 22.82
CA GLU A 56 -4.61 3.97 22.74
C GLU A 56 -4.63 3.31 24.12
N THR A 57 -3.65 3.63 24.98
CA THR A 57 -3.64 3.13 26.37
C THR A 57 -4.82 3.66 27.18
N LEU A 58 -5.19 4.93 26.98
CA LEU A 58 -6.37 5.52 27.59
C LEU A 58 -7.65 4.86 27.07
N ALA A 59 -7.75 4.60 25.77
CA ALA A 59 -8.88 3.93 25.14
C ALA A 59 -9.12 2.51 25.67
N GLN A 60 -8.05 1.80 26.07
CA GLN A 60 -8.13 0.48 26.70
C GLN A 60 -8.68 0.55 28.14
N GLN A 61 -8.44 1.65 28.84
CA GLN A 61 -8.84 1.82 30.24
C GLN A 61 -10.22 2.49 30.36
N ARG A 62 -10.52 3.42 29.47
CA ARG A 62 -11.78 4.16 29.45
C ARG A 62 -12.14 4.61 28.04
N PRO A 63 -13.43 4.85 27.74
CA PRO A 63 -13.79 5.58 26.54
C PRO A 63 -13.11 6.96 26.52
N LEU A 64 -12.50 7.29 25.37
CA LEU A 64 -11.91 8.60 25.11
C LEU A 64 -13.02 9.67 25.04
N ASN A 65 -12.73 10.85 25.58
CA ASN A 65 -13.61 12.00 25.44
C ASN A 65 -13.69 12.45 23.98
N PRO A 66 -14.74 13.19 23.58
CA PRO A 66 -14.91 13.65 22.19
C PRO A 66 -13.70 14.43 21.66
N ASP A 67 -13.10 15.28 22.49
CA ASP A 67 -11.92 16.08 22.13
C ASP A 67 -10.67 15.20 21.96
N GLU A 68 -10.44 14.26 22.89
CA GLU A 68 -9.33 13.29 22.82
C GLU A 68 -9.45 12.38 21.60
N MET A 69 -10.68 12.00 21.24
CA MET A 69 -10.97 11.18 20.08
C MET A 69 -10.77 11.96 18.76
N ALA A 70 -11.07 13.26 18.74
CA ALA A 70 -10.81 14.12 17.60
C ALA A 70 -9.29 14.27 17.38
N ASP A 71 -8.53 14.52 18.44
CA ASP A 71 -7.06 14.60 18.40
C ASP A 71 -6.43 13.27 17.97
N TYR A 72 -6.88 12.15 18.53
CA TYR A 72 -6.45 10.82 18.12
C TYR A 72 -6.67 10.59 16.62
N ARG A 73 -7.86 10.91 16.09
CA ARG A 73 -8.17 10.76 14.67
C ARG A 73 -7.33 11.68 13.79
N ALA A 74 -7.04 12.90 14.24
CA ALA A 74 -6.20 13.83 13.49
C ALA A 74 -4.76 13.30 13.37
N LEU A 75 -4.20 12.78 14.47
CA LEU A 75 -2.88 12.16 14.49
C LEU A 75 -2.82 10.91 13.62
N ASP A 76 -3.82 10.03 13.72
CA ASP A 76 -3.90 8.81 12.91
C ASP A 76 -4.05 9.13 11.41
N LYS A 77 -4.88 10.13 11.06
CA LYS A 77 -5.04 10.59 9.68
C LYS A 77 -3.73 11.15 9.11
N SER A 78 -2.99 11.94 9.90
CA SER A 78 -1.68 12.45 9.49
C SER A 78 -0.69 11.30 9.25
N ARG A 79 -0.65 10.32 10.16
CA ARG A 79 0.19 9.12 10.04
C ARG A 79 -0.11 8.35 8.76
N ASN A 80 -1.39 8.09 8.49
CA ASN A 80 -1.84 7.38 7.29
C ASN A 80 -1.53 8.17 6.01
N ALA A 81 -1.68 9.51 6.03
CA ALA A 81 -1.31 10.34 4.90
C ALA A 81 0.19 10.21 4.55
N THR A 82 1.08 10.26 5.55
CA THR A 82 2.52 10.07 5.34
C THR A 82 2.85 8.66 4.82
N PHE A 83 2.15 7.63 5.32
CA PHE A 83 2.29 6.26 4.82
C PHE A 83 1.94 6.14 3.33
N TRP A 84 0.79 6.65 2.90
CA TRP A 84 0.35 6.61 1.50
C TRP A 84 1.18 7.48 0.57
N GLN A 85 1.78 8.56 1.10
CA GLN A 85 2.70 9.42 0.36
C GLN A 85 4.07 8.77 0.12
N GLN A 86 4.32 7.55 0.62
CA GLN A 86 5.60 6.85 0.46
C GLN A 86 6.80 7.63 1.03
N GLN A 87 6.56 8.58 1.95
CA GLN A 87 7.58 9.46 2.52
C GLN A 87 8.38 8.79 3.66
N GLY A 88 8.58 7.47 3.58
CA GLY A 88 9.20 6.67 4.62
C GLY A 88 10.39 5.87 4.12
N ILE A 89 10.95 5.07 5.02
CA ILE A 89 12.03 4.12 4.69
C ILE A 89 11.39 2.93 3.95
N SER A 90 11.91 2.59 2.77
CA SER A 90 11.48 1.38 2.07
C SER A 90 11.97 0.15 2.83
N VAL A 91 11.18 -0.92 2.86
CA VAL A 91 11.56 -2.20 3.47
C VAL A 91 12.85 -2.73 2.86
N GLU A 92 13.06 -2.51 1.56
CA GLU A 92 14.31 -2.89 0.89
C GLU A 92 15.52 -2.11 1.43
N SER A 93 15.40 -0.79 1.61
CA SER A 93 16.47 0.02 2.20
C SER A 93 16.72 -0.33 3.68
N ALA A 94 15.65 -0.58 4.44
CA ALA A 94 15.76 -0.97 5.84
C ALA A 94 16.42 -2.34 6.05
N LEU A 95 16.29 -3.23 5.07
CA LEU A 95 16.89 -4.56 5.08
C LEU A 95 18.12 -4.65 4.16
N ALA A 96 18.65 -3.54 3.65
CA ALA A 96 19.76 -3.58 2.68
C ALA A 96 21.00 -4.28 3.25
N ASP A 97 21.31 -4.01 4.52
CA ASP A 97 22.46 -4.59 5.24
C ASP A 97 22.13 -5.92 5.94
N VAL A 98 20.88 -6.40 5.84
CA VAL A 98 20.42 -7.63 6.51
C VAL A 98 20.41 -8.79 5.52
N THR A 99 21.36 -9.70 5.66
CA THR A 99 21.48 -10.89 4.80
C THR A 99 20.71 -12.09 5.35
N SER A 100 20.70 -12.29 6.66
CA SER A 100 20.02 -13.41 7.33
C SER A 100 18.93 -12.95 8.29
N GLN A 101 17.94 -13.81 8.54
CA GLN A 101 16.79 -13.52 9.40
C GLN A 101 16.01 -12.25 9.02
N ARG A 102 15.92 -11.93 7.72
CA ARG A 102 15.31 -10.68 7.23
C ARG A 102 13.88 -10.48 7.71
N ARG A 103 13.08 -11.55 7.71
CA ARG A 103 11.71 -11.55 8.27
C ARG A 103 11.71 -11.16 9.75
N GLN A 104 12.60 -11.73 10.56
CA GLN A 104 12.66 -11.44 11.99
C GLN A 104 13.07 -9.98 12.23
N HIS A 105 14.03 -9.48 11.46
CA HIS A 105 14.46 -8.09 11.55
C HIS A 105 13.34 -7.11 11.15
N LEU A 106 12.57 -7.44 10.12
CA LEU A 106 11.40 -6.67 9.72
C LEU A 106 10.35 -6.61 10.84
N VAL A 107 10.08 -7.72 11.52
CA VAL A 107 9.20 -7.76 12.69
C VAL A 107 9.71 -6.83 13.78
N THR A 108 11.00 -6.87 14.10
CA THR A 108 11.60 -5.99 15.10
C THR A 108 11.46 -4.51 14.72
N LEU A 109 11.69 -4.15 13.45
CA LEU A 109 11.51 -2.78 12.97
C LEU A 109 10.07 -2.30 13.10
N LEU A 110 9.10 -3.16 12.75
CA LEU A 110 7.68 -2.83 12.89
C LEU A 110 7.28 -2.69 14.37
N GLN A 111 7.78 -3.56 15.25
CA GLN A 111 7.56 -3.45 16.70
C GLN A 111 8.15 -2.16 17.28
N GLN A 112 9.38 -1.79 16.87
CA GLN A 112 10.00 -0.53 17.26
C GLN A 112 9.22 0.69 16.74
N GLY A 113 8.61 0.58 15.56
CA GLY A 113 7.68 1.57 15.02
C GLY A 113 6.33 1.63 15.76
N GLY A 114 6.11 0.75 16.73
CA GLY A 114 4.87 0.68 17.50
C GLY A 114 3.75 -0.08 16.80
N ALA A 115 4.03 -0.85 15.74
CA ALA A 115 3.00 -1.66 15.08
C ALA A 115 2.49 -2.76 16.02
N THR A 116 1.18 -3.01 16.00
CA THR A 116 0.58 -4.12 16.76
C THR A 116 0.89 -5.47 16.12
N ASN A 117 0.73 -6.55 16.87
CA ASN A 117 0.90 -7.91 16.34
C ASN A 117 -0.02 -8.20 15.15
N GLU A 118 -1.23 -7.63 15.13
CA GLU A 118 -2.16 -7.76 14.02
C GLU A 118 -1.67 -6.98 12.79
N GLU A 119 -1.26 -5.72 12.96
CA GLU A 119 -0.67 -4.91 11.88
C GLU A 119 0.58 -5.59 11.29
N ILE A 120 1.45 -6.16 12.13
CA ILE A 120 2.63 -6.90 11.71
C ILE A 120 2.24 -8.15 10.90
N ALA A 121 1.26 -8.93 11.38
CA ALA A 121 0.80 -10.12 10.67
C ALA A 121 0.23 -9.78 9.29
N THR A 122 -0.60 -8.73 9.21
CA THR A 122 -1.14 -8.23 7.94
C THR A 122 -0.02 -7.73 7.02
N PHE A 123 0.94 -6.98 7.57
CA PHE A 123 2.07 -6.46 6.80
C PHE A 123 2.94 -7.59 6.23
N LEU A 124 3.26 -8.60 7.04
CA LEU A 124 4.01 -9.78 6.59
C LEU A 124 3.25 -10.60 5.55
N LEU A 125 1.93 -10.69 5.65
CA LEU A 125 1.09 -11.39 4.68
C LEU A 125 1.10 -10.67 3.33
N VAL A 126 0.96 -9.34 3.33
CA VAL A 126 1.05 -8.52 2.11
C VAL A 126 2.47 -8.58 1.53
N ALA A 127 3.50 -8.41 2.37
CA ALA A 127 4.90 -8.50 1.97
C ALA A 127 5.23 -9.88 1.36
N GLY A 128 4.75 -10.97 1.97
CA GLY A 128 4.98 -12.32 1.45
C GLY A 128 4.24 -12.62 0.15
N ARG A 129 3.09 -12.00 -0.08
CA ARG A 129 2.32 -12.16 -1.33
C ARG A 129 2.89 -11.34 -2.48
N ASP A 130 3.23 -10.09 -2.20
CA ASP A 130 3.54 -9.10 -3.25
C ASP A 130 5.07 -8.89 -3.42
N HIS A 131 5.87 -9.18 -2.39
CA HIS A 131 7.33 -9.01 -2.37
C HIS A 131 8.07 -10.13 -1.60
N PRO A 132 7.92 -11.41 -2.00
CA PRO A 132 8.50 -12.55 -1.28
C PRO A 132 10.03 -12.44 -1.10
N ASP A 133 10.73 -11.84 -2.06
CA ASP A 133 12.18 -11.65 -2.04
C ASP A 133 12.68 -10.72 -0.93
N LEU A 134 11.80 -9.88 -0.35
CA LEU A 134 12.16 -9.05 0.80
C LEU A 134 12.30 -9.87 2.08
N LEU A 135 11.54 -10.96 2.20
CA LEU A 135 11.48 -11.81 3.40
C LEU A 135 12.44 -13.01 3.34
N THR A 136 12.94 -13.36 2.15
CA THR A 136 13.90 -14.43 1.94
C THR A 136 15.33 -13.95 2.22
N ASP A 137 16.09 -14.73 2.98
CA ASP A 137 17.49 -14.44 3.28
C ASP A 137 18.34 -14.40 1.99
N ARG A 138 19.29 -13.46 1.94
CA ARG A 138 20.20 -13.28 0.80
C ARG A 138 21.55 -13.92 1.14
N GLN A 139 22.10 -14.67 0.19
CA GLN A 139 23.44 -15.30 0.27
C GLN A 139 24.54 -14.32 -0.13
#